data_AF-A0A2V5PLA4-F1
#
_entry.id   AF-A0A2V5PLA4-F1
#
_cell.length_a   1.000
_cell.length_b   1.000
_cell.length_c   1.000
_cell.angle_alpha   90.00
_cell.angle_beta   90.00
_cell.angle_gamma   90.00
#
_symmetry.space_group_name_H-M   'P 1'
#
loop_
_entity.id
_entity.type
_entity.pdbx_description
1 polymer ?
#
loop_
_entity_poly.entity_id
_entity_poly.type
_entity_poly.pdbx_seq_one_letter_code
_entity_poly.pdbx_strand_id
1 'polypeptide(L)'
;MLIETLKRHWWVPVLRGIAAVLFGIMAFVYPGLTVAVLVLLFGAWILVDGVFRVIGAIGHRASDKEWGFDLIIGIMGIIIGFLTFHAPRITALALIIYIAAWALMIGATEIALAIKLRREIKGEWFLILMGLLSIAFAVMLLWNPLPGALALVWLIGSYAIAFGILAVILGFRLRSLPTLPVR
;
A
#
# COMPACT_ATOMS: atom_id res chain seq x y z
N MET A 1 16.71 14.02 23.16
CA MET A 1 16.99 13.95 21.70
C MET A 1 15.80 13.45 20.86
N LEU A 2 15.51 12.14 20.69
CA LEU A 2 14.46 11.69 19.74
C LEU A 2 13.05 12.23 20.05
N ILE A 3 12.66 12.25 21.34
CA ILE A 3 11.35 12.74 21.80
C ILE A 3 11.20 14.26 21.58
N GLU A 4 12.27 15.03 21.72
CA GLU A 4 12.25 16.48 21.44
C GLU A 4 12.13 16.75 19.94
N THR A 5 12.81 15.98 19.09
CA THR A 5 12.67 16.08 17.64
C THR A 5 11.25 15.75 17.19
N LEU A 6 10.65 14.68 17.74
CA LEU A 6 9.25 14.31 17.47
C LEU A 6 8.26 15.36 17.99
N LYS A 7 8.52 15.92 19.17
CA LYS A 7 7.70 17.00 19.74
C LYS A 7 7.82 18.29 18.93
N ARG A 8 8.99 18.62 18.38
CA ARG A 8 9.17 19.79 17.49
C ARG A 8 8.44 19.64 16.16
N HIS A 9 8.33 18.40 15.66
CA HIS A 9 7.65 18.05 14.42
C HIS A 9 6.25 17.45 14.64
N TRP A 10 5.61 17.75 15.78
CA TRP A 10 4.25 17.28 16.11
C TRP A 10 3.21 17.62 15.03
N TRP A 11 3.45 18.67 14.25
CA TRP A 11 2.59 19.11 13.16
C TRP A 11 2.63 18.17 11.95
N VAL A 12 3.72 17.42 11.74
CA VAL A 12 3.87 16.48 10.62
C VAL A 12 2.82 15.35 10.66
N PRO A 13 2.66 14.60 11.78
CA PRO A 13 1.62 13.58 11.88
C PRO A 13 0.21 14.16 11.83
N VAL A 14 -0.02 15.39 12.33
CA VAL A 14 -1.33 16.07 12.21
C VAL A 14 -1.64 16.38 10.74
N LEU A 15 -0.72 17.02 10.02
CA LEU A 15 -0.91 17.39 8.63
C LEU A 15 -1.11 16.14 7.75
N ARG A 16 -0.28 15.12 7.94
CA ARG A 16 -0.42 13.83 7.27
C ARG A 16 -1.76 13.16 7.59
N GLY A 17 -2.19 13.22 8.86
CA GLY A 17 -3.44 12.66 9.29
C GLY A 17 -4.65 13.34 8.67
N ILE A 18 -4.67 14.68 8.64
CA ILE A 18 -5.70 15.48 7.96
C ILE A 18 -5.73 15.13 6.47
N ALA A 19 -4.58 15.08 5.79
CA ALA A 19 -4.51 14.70 4.39
C ALA A 19 -5.06 13.28 4.15
N ALA A 20 -4.75 12.32 5.03
CA ALA A 20 -5.26 10.95 4.94
C ALA A 20 -6.79 10.87 5.15
N VAL A 21 -7.35 11.64 6.08
CA VAL A 21 -8.81 11.72 6.29
C VAL A 21 -9.49 12.31 5.06
N LEU A 22 -8.97 13.43 4.53
CA LEU A 22 -9.53 14.06 3.33
C LEU A 22 -9.46 13.12 2.12
N PHE A 23 -8.34 12.43 1.94
CA PHE A 23 -8.19 11.41 0.91
C PHE A 23 -9.23 10.28 1.08
N GLY A 24 -9.41 9.78 2.31
CA GLY A 24 -10.38 8.73 2.59
C GLY A 24 -11.82 9.17 2.36
N ILE A 25 -12.19 10.41 2.72
CA ILE A 25 -13.52 10.97 2.39
C ILE A 25 -13.69 11.06 0.87
N MET A 26 -12.67 11.57 0.15
CA MET A 26 -12.70 11.67 -1.31
C MET A 26 -12.85 10.29 -1.97
N ALA A 27 -12.26 9.25 -1.40
CA ALA A 27 -12.41 7.87 -1.83
C ALA A 27 -13.86 7.36 -1.79
N PHE A 28 -14.64 7.77 -0.78
CA PHE A 28 -16.05 7.42 -0.70
C PHE A 28 -16.93 8.26 -1.63
N VAL A 29 -16.64 9.55 -1.77
CA VAL A 29 -17.47 10.46 -2.58
C VAL A 29 -17.22 10.27 -4.09
N TYR A 30 -15.96 10.07 -4.50
CA TYR A 30 -15.55 9.99 -5.90
C TYR A 30 -14.73 8.73 -6.19
N PRO A 31 -15.29 7.52 -6.01
CA PRO A 31 -14.51 6.29 -6.08
C PRO A 31 -13.83 6.07 -7.44
N GLY A 32 -14.49 6.43 -8.54
CA GLY A 32 -13.90 6.34 -9.88
C GLY A 32 -12.68 7.25 -10.07
N LEU A 33 -12.73 8.46 -9.52
CA LEU A 33 -11.59 9.39 -9.55
C LEU A 33 -10.45 8.88 -8.68
N THR A 34 -10.77 8.32 -7.50
CA THR A 34 -9.77 7.75 -6.60
C THR A 34 -9.04 6.57 -7.23
N VAL A 35 -9.74 5.66 -7.93
CA VAL A 35 -9.08 4.60 -8.70
C VAL A 35 -8.13 5.19 -9.73
N ALA A 36 -8.59 6.18 -10.51
CA ALA A 36 -7.76 6.80 -11.53
C ALA A 36 -6.50 7.44 -10.93
N VAL A 37 -6.64 8.19 -9.82
CA VAL A 37 -5.50 8.79 -9.11
C VAL A 37 -4.53 7.73 -8.61
N LEU A 38 -5.02 6.65 -8.00
CA LEU A 38 -4.16 5.55 -7.52
C LEU A 38 -3.38 4.90 -8.67
N VAL A 39 -4.03 4.67 -9.81
CA VAL A 39 -3.40 4.10 -11.01
C VAL A 39 -2.33 5.04 -11.57
N LEU A 40 -2.62 6.33 -11.66
CA LEU A 40 -1.66 7.33 -12.16
C LEU A 40 -0.46 7.48 -11.22
N LEU A 41 -0.69 7.49 -9.90
CA LEU A 41 0.37 7.50 -8.90
C LEU A 41 1.23 6.24 -8.99
N PHE A 42 0.62 5.07 -9.19
CA PHE A 42 1.35 3.83 -9.44
C PHE A 42 2.21 3.92 -10.70
N GLY A 43 1.65 4.41 -11.82
CA GLY A 43 2.40 4.62 -13.05
C GLY A 43 3.58 5.57 -12.87
N ALA A 44 3.37 6.68 -12.17
CA ALA A 44 4.42 7.65 -11.83
C ALA A 44 5.52 7.01 -10.96
N TRP A 45 5.13 6.26 -9.93
CA TRP A 45 6.07 5.56 -9.06
C TRP A 45 6.92 4.56 -9.84
N ILE A 46 6.29 3.73 -10.68
CA ILE A 46 6.99 2.75 -11.51
C ILE A 46 7.94 3.42 -12.51
N LEU A 47 7.54 4.55 -13.11
CA LEU A 47 8.44 5.32 -13.97
C LEU A 47 9.68 5.78 -13.20
N VAL A 48 9.46 6.39 -12.03
CA VAL A 48 10.55 6.92 -11.20
C VAL A 48 11.47 5.79 -10.74
N ASP A 49 10.92 4.69 -10.23
CA ASP A 49 11.67 3.50 -9.84
C ASP A 49 12.47 2.93 -11.02
N GLY A 50 11.83 2.80 -12.19
CA GLY A 50 12.47 2.32 -13.41
C GLY A 50 13.66 3.19 -13.84
N VAL A 51 13.50 4.51 -13.81
CA VAL A 51 14.58 5.46 -14.10
C VAL A 51 15.74 5.31 -13.12
N PHE A 52 15.45 5.25 -11.81
CA PHE A 52 16.49 5.07 -10.80
C PHE A 52 17.22 3.73 -10.94
N ARG A 53 16.52 2.64 -11.27
CA ARG A 53 17.13 1.34 -11.56
C ARG A 53 18.04 1.38 -12.79
N VAL A 54 17.62 2.01 -13.87
CA VAL A 54 18.47 2.17 -15.07
C VAL A 54 19.74 2.95 -14.74
N ILE A 55 19.60 4.09 -14.04
CA ILE A 55 20.75 4.90 -13.62
C ILE A 55 21.67 4.10 -12.70
N GLY A 56 21.12 3.40 -11.71
CA GLY A 56 21.85 2.58 -10.77
C GLY A 56 22.60 1.42 -11.43
N ALA A 57 21.94 0.71 -12.36
CA ALA A 57 22.50 -0.41 -13.10
C ALA A 57 23.67 0.03 -13.99
N ILE A 58 23.56 1.18 -14.65
CA ILE A 58 24.65 1.74 -15.46
C ILE A 58 25.81 2.19 -14.56
N GLY A 59 25.51 2.86 -13.44
CA GLY A 59 26.51 3.37 -12.50
C GLY A 59 27.34 2.27 -11.81
N HIS A 60 26.74 1.12 -11.52
CA HIS A 60 27.39 0.01 -10.80
C HIS A 60 27.76 -1.18 -11.70
N ARG A 61 27.72 -1.00 -13.03
CA ARG A 61 27.98 -2.06 -14.03
C ARG A 61 29.29 -2.84 -13.80
N ALA A 62 30.33 -2.18 -13.27
CA ALA A 62 31.63 -2.81 -13.03
C ALA A 62 31.71 -3.59 -11.71
N SER A 63 30.87 -3.24 -10.73
CA SER A 63 30.89 -3.81 -9.38
C SER A 63 29.80 -4.84 -9.13
N ASP A 64 28.69 -4.75 -9.87
CA ASP A 64 27.52 -5.60 -9.72
C ASP A 64 27.46 -6.64 -10.84
N LYS A 65 27.31 -7.92 -10.48
CA LYS A 65 27.17 -9.01 -11.46
C LYS A 65 25.76 -9.09 -12.05
N GLU A 66 24.77 -8.53 -11.37
CA GLU A 66 23.36 -8.59 -11.75
C GLU A 66 22.87 -7.30 -12.44
N TRP A 67 23.78 -6.35 -12.72
CA TRP A 67 23.46 -5.05 -13.34
C TRP A 67 22.58 -5.16 -14.60
N GLY A 68 22.79 -6.20 -15.42
CA GLY A 68 22.02 -6.42 -16.64
C GLY A 68 20.55 -6.76 -16.36
N PHE A 69 20.28 -7.48 -15.28
CA PHE A 69 18.92 -7.82 -14.86
C PHE A 69 18.18 -6.58 -14.33
N ASP A 70 18.85 -5.78 -13.49
CA ASP A 70 18.29 -4.52 -12.99
C ASP A 70 18.03 -3.51 -14.12
N LEU A 71 18.89 -3.48 -15.14
CA LEU A 71 18.68 -2.66 -16.33
C LEU A 71 17.41 -3.10 -17.07
N ILE A 72 17.21 -4.40 -17.28
CA ILE A 72 16.02 -4.95 -17.94
C ILE A 72 14.76 -4.61 -17.14
N ILE A 73 14.78 -4.82 -15.82
CA ILE A 73 13.65 -4.47 -14.95
C ILE A 73 13.37 -2.98 -15.01
N GLY A 74 14.41 -2.14 -14.95
CA GLY A 74 14.27 -0.68 -15.02
C GLY A 74 13.62 -0.22 -16.33
N ILE A 75 14.08 -0.75 -17.47
CA ILE A 75 13.50 -0.47 -18.79
C ILE A 75 12.04 -0.94 -18.84
N MET A 76 11.75 -2.15 -18.35
CA MET A 76 10.39 -2.67 -18.32
C MET A 76 9.48 -1.80 -17.44
N GLY A 77 9.99 -1.32 -16.30
CA GLY A 77 9.31 -0.37 -15.44
C GLY A 77 8.96 0.92 -16.20
N ILE A 78 9.92 1.51 -16.92
CA ILE A 78 9.65 2.71 -17.73
C ILE A 78 8.55 2.46 -18.77
N ILE A 79 8.58 1.32 -19.46
CA ILE A 79 7.56 0.94 -20.44
C ILE A 79 6.18 0.80 -19.78
N ILE A 80 6.10 0.06 -18.67
CA ILE A 80 4.84 -0.16 -17.93
C ILE A 80 4.29 1.16 -17.39
N GLY A 81 5.16 2.01 -16.85
CA GLY A 81 4.77 3.31 -16.35
C GLY A 81 4.18 4.18 -17.46
N PHE A 82 4.81 4.24 -18.64
CA PHE A 82 4.28 4.97 -19.79
C PHE A 82 2.95 4.39 -20.29
N LEU A 83 2.85 3.07 -20.43
CA LEU A 83 1.61 2.38 -20.78
C LEU A 83 0.47 2.69 -19.79
N THR A 84 0.79 2.90 -18.52
CA THR A 84 -0.20 3.23 -17.49
C THR A 84 -0.85 4.60 -17.74
N PHE A 85 -0.10 5.59 -18.20
CA PHE A 85 -0.67 6.89 -18.55
C PHE A 85 -1.52 6.83 -19.83
N HIS A 86 -1.16 5.98 -20.79
CA HIS A 86 -1.92 5.82 -22.04
C HIS A 86 -3.18 4.96 -21.88
N ALA A 87 -3.12 3.93 -21.05
CA ALA A 87 -4.20 2.96 -20.86
C ALA A 87 -4.50 2.73 -19.37
N PRO A 88 -4.90 3.77 -18.61
CA PRO A 88 -5.11 3.67 -17.17
C PRO A 88 -6.19 2.64 -16.79
N ARG A 89 -7.19 2.43 -17.65
CA ARG A 89 -8.21 1.39 -17.44
C ARG A 89 -7.61 -0.02 -17.46
N ILE A 90 -6.66 -0.28 -18.37
CA ILE A 90 -6.02 -1.60 -18.48
C ILE A 90 -5.11 -1.81 -17.27
N THR A 91 -4.33 -0.79 -16.88
CA THR A 91 -3.51 -0.89 -15.66
C THR A 91 -4.37 -1.07 -14.41
N ALA A 92 -5.52 -0.41 -14.30
CA ALA A 92 -6.44 -0.62 -13.19
C ALA A 92 -6.87 -2.10 -13.08
N LEU A 93 -7.24 -2.72 -14.21
CA LEU A 93 -7.59 -4.14 -14.26
C LEU A 93 -6.40 -5.04 -13.89
N ALA A 94 -5.21 -4.74 -14.41
CA ALA A 94 -4.00 -5.49 -14.08
C ALA A 94 -3.66 -5.41 -12.57
N LEU A 95 -3.81 -4.23 -11.97
CA LEU A 95 -3.63 -4.03 -10.53
C LEU A 95 -4.67 -4.81 -9.71
N ILE A 96 -5.93 -4.82 -10.13
CA ILE A 96 -6.99 -5.60 -9.47
C ILE A 96 -6.65 -7.10 -9.50
N ILE A 97 -6.22 -7.62 -10.66
CA ILE A 97 -5.82 -9.03 -10.80
C ILE A 97 -4.61 -9.33 -9.92
N TYR A 98 -3.61 -8.44 -9.91
CA TYR A 98 -2.44 -8.58 -9.04
C TYR A 98 -2.83 -8.64 -7.56
N ILE A 99 -3.69 -7.72 -7.11
CA ILE A 99 -4.17 -7.69 -5.72
C ILE A 99 -4.99 -8.94 -5.40
N ALA A 100 -5.82 -9.41 -6.32
CA ALA A 100 -6.59 -10.64 -6.13
C ALA A 100 -5.68 -11.87 -6.00
N ALA A 101 -4.67 -12.00 -6.87
CA ALA A 101 -3.70 -13.08 -6.79
C ALA A 101 -2.93 -13.05 -5.46
N TRP A 102 -2.54 -11.86 -5.01
CA TRP A 102 -1.88 -11.67 -3.72
C TRP A 102 -2.79 -12.04 -2.53
N ALA A 103 -4.05 -11.62 -2.55
CA ALA A 103 -5.03 -11.98 -1.54
C ALA A 103 -5.28 -13.50 -1.49
N LEU A 104 -5.36 -14.18 -2.64
CA LEU A 104 -5.44 -15.65 -2.69
C LEU A 104 -4.23 -16.30 -2.04
N MET A 105 -3.01 -15.83 -2.32
CA MET A 105 -1.78 -16.37 -1.71
C MET A 105 -1.77 -16.17 -0.19
N ILE A 106 -2.18 -14.99 0.29
CA ILE A 106 -2.32 -14.73 1.73
C ILE A 106 -3.34 -15.67 2.35
N GLY A 107 -4.54 -15.74 1.78
CA GLY A 107 -5.61 -16.56 2.36
C GLY A 107 -5.24 -18.05 2.40
N ALA A 108 -4.59 -18.56 1.35
CA ALA A 108 -4.06 -19.92 1.33
C ALA A 108 -2.98 -20.14 2.42
N THR A 109 -2.10 -19.15 2.61
CA THR A 109 -1.02 -19.21 3.62
C THR A 109 -1.60 -19.15 5.04
N GLU A 110 -2.58 -18.29 5.30
CA GLU A 110 -3.24 -18.16 6.60
C GLU A 110 -3.98 -19.44 6.99
N ILE A 111 -4.69 -20.07 6.05
CA ILE A 111 -5.34 -21.37 6.26
C ILE A 111 -4.30 -22.46 6.53
N ALA A 112 -3.22 -22.51 5.74
CA ALA A 112 -2.15 -23.48 5.93
C ALA A 112 -1.47 -23.33 7.31
N LEU A 113 -1.20 -22.08 7.72
CA LEU A 113 -0.63 -21.77 9.04
C LEU A 113 -1.58 -22.12 10.17
N ALA A 114 -2.88 -21.84 10.04
CA ALA A 114 -3.88 -22.23 11.04
C ALA A 114 -3.90 -23.74 11.24
N ILE A 115 -3.88 -24.52 10.15
CA ILE A 115 -3.85 -25.99 10.21
C ILE A 115 -2.56 -26.51 10.86
N LYS A 116 -1.41 -25.86 10.58
CA LYS A 116 -0.09 -26.26 11.09
C LYS A 116 0.08 -25.92 12.56
N LEU A 117 -0.37 -24.75 13.00
CA LEU A 117 -0.19 -24.24 14.36
C LEU A 117 -1.42 -24.48 15.27
N ARG A 118 -2.40 -25.27 14.81
CA ARG A 118 -3.60 -25.65 15.58
C ARG A 118 -3.33 -26.19 16.99
N ARG A 119 -2.17 -26.82 17.19
CA ARG A 119 -1.77 -27.40 18.48
C ARG A 119 -0.96 -26.45 19.36
N GLU A 120 -0.48 -25.33 18.80
CA GLU A 120 0.43 -24.40 19.50
C GLU A 120 -0.23 -23.05 19.80
N ILE A 121 -1.27 -22.65 19.07
CA ILE A 121 -1.94 -21.35 19.24
C ILE A 121 -3.39 -21.52 19.71
N LYS A 122 -3.75 -20.85 20.80
CA LYS A 122 -5.16 -20.59 21.15
C LYS A 122 -5.66 -19.42 20.30
N GLY A 123 -6.58 -19.68 19.36
CA GLY A 123 -7.12 -18.65 18.44
C GLY A 123 -7.04 -19.01 16.95
N GLU A 124 -6.72 -20.25 16.60
CA GLU A 124 -6.64 -20.78 15.23
C GLU A 124 -7.86 -20.43 14.34
N TRP A 125 -9.06 -20.37 14.92
CA TRP A 125 -10.28 -20.02 14.20
C TRP A 125 -10.22 -18.62 13.59
N PHE A 126 -9.54 -17.68 14.24
CA PHE A 126 -9.41 -16.31 13.75
C PHE A 126 -8.53 -16.27 12.48
N LEU A 127 -7.46 -17.08 12.43
CA LEU A 127 -6.63 -17.22 11.23
C LEU A 127 -7.38 -17.89 10.09
N ILE A 128 -8.18 -18.92 10.37
CA ILE A 128 -9.05 -19.56 9.36
C ILE A 128 -10.05 -18.53 8.80
N LEU A 129 -10.70 -17.76 9.67
CA LEU A 129 -11.67 -16.74 9.26
C LEU A 129 -11.02 -15.66 8.40
N MET A 130 -9.84 -15.17 8.77
CA MET A 130 -9.08 -14.19 7.96
C MET A 130 -8.72 -14.77 6.59
N GLY A 131 -8.24 -16.01 6.55
CA GLY A 131 -7.87 -16.65 5.30
C GLY A 131 -9.07 -16.87 4.38
N LEU A 132 -10.22 -17.29 4.94
CA LEU A 132 -11.47 -17.42 4.19
C LEU A 132 -11.95 -16.07 3.65
N LEU A 133 -11.87 -15.01 4.47
CA LEU A 133 -12.26 -13.66 4.08
C LEU A 133 -11.36 -13.13 2.96
N SER A 134 -10.06 -13.39 3.02
CA SER A 134 -9.12 -13.00 1.97
C SER A 134 -9.39 -13.73 0.65
N ILE A 135 -9.67 -15.04 0.70
CA ILE A 135 -10.06 -15.80 -0.50
C ILE A 135 -11.38 -15.29 -1.06
N ALA A 136 -12.39 -15.08 -0.22
CA ALA A 136 -13.68 -14.54 -0.65
C ALA A 136 -13.53 -13.16 -1.31
N PHE A 137 -12.70 -12.30 -0.73
CA PHE A 137 -12.36 -11.00 -1.29
C PHE A 137 -11.70 -11.12 -2.67
N ALA A 138 -10.74 -12.04 -2.82
CA ALA A 138 -10.08 -12.25 -4.10
C ALA A 138 -11.03 -12.81 -5.18
N VAL A 139 -11.87 -13.79 -4.83
CA VAL A 139 -12.89 -14.34 -5.74
C VAL A 139 -13.86 -13.25 -6.17
N MET A 140 -14.27 -12.38 -5.25
CA MET A 140 -15.13 -11.24 -5.56
C MET A 140 -14.48 -10.27 -6.53
N LEU A 141 -13.18 -9.96 -6.37
CA LEU A 141 -12.41 -9.13 -7.29
C LEU A 141 -12.34 -9.72 -8.70
N LEU A 142 -12.15 -11.04 -8.81
CA LEU A 142 -12.00 -11.73 -10.09
C LEU A 142 -13.32 -11.91 -10.83
N TRP A 143 -14.42 -12.15 -10.11
CA TRP A 143 -15.74 -12.36 -10.71
C TRP A 143 -16.26 -11.09 -11.39
N ASN A 144 -16.10 -9.93 -10.73
CA ASN A 144 -16.46 -8.64 -11.31
C ASN A 144 -15.44 -7.56 -10.89
N PRO A 145 -14.50 -7.19 -11.78
CA PRO A 145 -13.45 -6.24 -11.46
C PRO A 145 -13.95 -4.85 -11.09
N LEU A 146 -15.11 -4.42 -11.62
CA LEU A 146 -15.64 -3.08 -11.34
C LEU A 146 -16.11 -2.94 -9.88
N PRO A 147 -17.03 -3.79 -9.36
CA PRO A 147 -17.34 -3.85 -7.94
C PRO A 147 -16.14 -4.19 -7.07
N GLY A 148 -15.22 -5.04 -7.55
CA GLY A 148 -13.97 -5.35 -6.85
C GLY A 148 -13.09 -4.11 -6.63
N ALA A 149 -12.99 -3.23 -7.64
CA ALA A 149 -12.30 -1.96 -7.52
C ALA A 149 -12.97 -1.04 -6.49
N LEU A 150 -14.30 -0.99 -6.45
CA LEU A 150 -15.03 -0.22 -5.44
C LEU A 150 -14.79 -0.76 -4.02
N ALA A 151 -14.79 -2.07 -3.84
CA ALA A 151 -14.48 -2.71 -2.57
C ALA A 151 -13.06 -2.34 -2.08
N LEU A 152 -12.08 -2.35 -3.00
CA LEU A 152 -10.72 -1.87 -2.70
C LEU A 152 -10.71 -0.40 -2.29
N VAL A 153 -11.40 0.47 -3.01
CA VAL A 153 -11.46 1.90 -2.69
C VAL A 153 -12.09 2.14 -1.33
N TRP A 154 -13.17 1.43 -0.99
CA TRP A 154 -13.80 1.55 0.33
C TRP A 154 -12.91 1.02 1.45
N LEU A 155 -12.20 -0.09 1.22
CA LEU A 155 -11.24 -0.64 2.16
C LEU A 155 -10.08 0.35 2.40
N ILE A 156 -9.48 0.86 1.32
CA ILE A 156 -8.39 1.85 1.39
C ILE A 156 -8.90 3.15 2.02
N GLY A 157 -10.09 3.61 1.67
CA GLY A 157 -10.70 4.83 2.18
C GLY A 157 -10.98 4.74 3.68
N SER A 158 -11.63 3.65 4.13
CA SER A 158 -11.90 3.43 5.56
C SER A 158 -10.60 3.31 6.37
N TYR A 159 -9.60 2.59 5.85
CA TYR A 159 -8.27 2.51 6.46
C TYR A 159 -7.61 3.89 6.54
N ALA A 160 -7.64 4.69 5.46
CA ALA A 160 -7.05 6.03 5.43
C ALA A 160 -7.71 6.98 6.43
N ILE A 161 -9.04 6.93 6.59
CA ILE A 161 -9.76 7.71 7.61
C ILE A 161 -9.33 7.27 9.01
N ALA A 162 -9.37 5.97 9.30
CA ALA A 162 -9.00 5.45 10.62
C ALA A 162 -7.56 5.80 10.98
N PHE A 163 -6.61 5.55 10.07
CA PHE A 163 -5.21 5.91 10.23
C PHE A 163 -5.03 7.42 10.39
N GLY A 164 -5.74 8.22 9.58
CA GLY A 164 -5.67 9.67 9.64
C GLY A 164 -6.13 10.23 10.98
N ILE A 165 -7.25 9.74 11.52
CA ILE A 165 -7.74 10.09 12.86
C ILE A 165 -6.69 9.73 13.92
N LEU A 166 -6.15 8.51 13.88
CA LEU A 166 -5.12 8.07 14.82
C LEU A 166 -3.84 8.94 14.74
N ALA A 167 -3.42 9.33 13.53
CA ALA A 167 -2.25 10.18 13.31
C ALA A 167 -2.47 11.61 13.84
N VAL A 168 -3.68 12.17 13.67
CA VAL A 168 -4.06 13.47 14.24
C VAL A 168 -4.01 13.39 15.77
N ILE A 169 -4.61 12.36 16.38
CA ILE A 169 -4.59 12.15 17.83
C ILE A 169 -3.14 12.03 18.33
N LEU A 170 -2.30 11.24 17.66
CA LEU A 170 -0.89 11.07 18.02
C LEU A 170 -0.13 12.39 17.95
N GLY A 171 -0.34 13.19 16.90
CA GLY A 171 0.31 14.49 16.75
C GLY A 171 -0.05 15.46 17.88
N PHE A 172 -1.32 15.51 18.28
CA PHE A 172 -1.72 16.29 19.45
C PHE A 172 -1.16 15.73 20.77
N ARG A 173 -1.10 14.40 20.94
CA ARG A 173 -0.45 13.79 22.11
C ARG A 173 1.03 14.13 22.20
N LEU A 174 1.76 14.11 21.07
CA LEU A 174 3.17 14.49 21.02
C LEU A 174 3.39 15.95 21.44
N ARG A 175 2.49 16.86 21.04
CA ARG A 175 2.51 18.26 21.48
C ARG A 175 2.37 18.40 23.00
N SER A 176 1.53 17.56 23.62
CA SER A 176 1.19 17.61 25.04
C SER A 176 2.19 16.89 25.96
N LEU A 177 3.26 16.25 25.45
CA LEU A 177 4.24 15.57 26.29
C LEU A 177 5.05 16.57 27.14
N PRO A 178 5.24 16.34 28.45
CA PRO A 178 6.11 17.17 29.29
C PRO A 178 7.56 17.21 28.76
N THR A 179 8.20 18.37 28.73
CA THR A 179 9.66 18.45 28.46
C THR A 179 10.39 17.89 29.67
N LEU A 180 11.01 16.72 29.53
CA LEU A 180 11.85 16.17 30.59
C LEU A 180 13.10 17.05 30.75
N PRO A 181 13.48 17.43 31.98
CA PRO A 181 14.69 18.21 32.21
C PRO A 181 15.91 17.42 31.73
N VAL A 182 16.66 18.01 30.80
CA VAL A 182 17.96 17.49 30.35
C VAL A 182 18.91 17.61 31.54
N ARG A 183 19.37 16.47 32.07
CA ARG A 183 20.53 16.41 32.98
C ARG A 183 21.80 16.24 32.15
#